data_AF-A0A954A0J3-F1
#
_entry.id   AF-A0A954A0J3-F1
#
_cell.length_a   1.000
_cell.length_b   1.000
_cell.length_c   1.000
_cell.angle_alpha   90.00
_cell.angle_beta   90.00
_cell.angle_gamma   90.00
#
_symmetry.space_group_name_H-M   'P 1'
#
loop_
_entity.id
_entity.type
_entity.pdbx_description
1 polymer ?
#
loop_
_entity_poly.entity_id
_entity_poly.type
_entity_poly.pdbx_seq_one_letter_code
_entity_poly.pdbx_strand_id
1 'polypeptide(L)'
;MASEEILRYIDTLARDKEIDREGLFESIEQAVAAALAKKYGIEDLEVRIDRSSGKWQFNYEISLEEEGRILAQAVKQSINVKVREAERDRLYEEFEQKIGDIVNGTVQRFEGDTVIVNLGNNMEGILPRAEKVRGEVYNIGDRIRAMVLEVKKVGTRVKVILSRGHRDLVRRLFELEVPEIADAVIAIRRIEREPGYRSKLAVDSTDEKVDCVGAC
;
A
#
# COMPACT_ATOMS: atom_id res chain seq x y z
N MET A 1 28.95 -22.64 10.78
CA MET A 1 27.63 -23.17 10.38
C MET A 1 26.59 -22.05 10.25
N ALA A 2 26.48 -21.11 11.21
CA ALA A 2 25.48 -20.03 11.14
C ALA A 2 25.63 -19.03 9.96
N SER A 3 26.85 -18.75 9.47
CA SER A 3 27.07 -17.73 8.41
C SER A 3 26.54 -18.10 7.03
N GLU A 4 26.64 -19.38 6.64
CA GLU A 4 26.21 -19.83 5.31
C GLU A 4 24.68 -19.98 5.22
N GLU A 5 24.02 -20.29 6.34
CA GLU A 5 22.57 -20.33 6.45
C GLU A 5 21.94 -18.93 6.29
N ILE A 6 22.59 -17.90 6.85
CA ILE A 6 22.13 -16.50 6.71
C ILE A 6 22.17 -16.06 5.24
N LEU A 7 23.26 -16.37 4.52
CA LEU A 7 23.36 -16.04 3.09
C LEU A 7 22.24 -16.71 2.28
N ARG A 8 22.03 -18.01 2.49
CA ARG A 8 20.95 -18.75 1.81
C ARG A 8 19.59 -18.17 2.14
N TYR A 9 19.35 -17.80 3.40
CA TYR A 9 18.09 -17.20 3.82
C TYR A 9 17.84 -15.83 3.17
N ILE A 10 18.86 -14.97 3.14
CA ILE A 10 18.80 -13.66 2.45
C ILE A 10 18.55 -13.87 0.96
N ASP A 11 19.24 -14.81 0.31
CA ASP A 11 19.09 -15.08 -1.11
C ASP A 11 17.68 -15.62 -1.45
N THR A 12 17.12 -16.49 -0.62
CA THR A 12 15.73 -16.96 -0.76
C THR A 12 14.76 -15.80 -0.60
N LEU A 13 14.92 -14.97 0.43
CA LEU A 13 14.02 -13.84 0.66
C LEU A 13 14.10 -12.77 -0.42
N ALA A 14 15.31 -12.44 -0.88
CA ALA A 14 15.53 -11.48 -1.96
C ALA A 14 14.79 -11.91 -3.24
N ARG A 15 14.79 -13.22 -3.55
CA ARG A 15 14.06 -13.78 -4.69
C ARG A 15 12.56 -13.81 -4.46
N ASP A 16 12.10 -14.39 -3.36
CA ASP A 16 10.66 -14.61 -3.12
C ASP A 16 9.90 -13.29 -2.96
N LYS A 17 10.53 -12.28 -2.37
CA LYS A 17 9.92 -11.00 -2.08
C LYS A 17 10.38 -9.87 -3.01
N GLU A 18 11.12 -10.19 -4.07
CA GLU A 18 11.77 -9.25 -5.02
C GLU A 18 12.37 -8.04 -4.30
N ILE A 19 13.12 -8.30 -3.23
CA ILE A 19 13.80 -7.28 -2.45
C ILE A 19 15.23 -7.18 -2.97
N ASP A 20 15.73 -5.96 -3.10
CA ASP A 20 17.14 -5.76 -3.39
C ASP A 20 18.03 -6.44 -2.34
N ARG A 21 18.96 -7.25 -2.83
CA ARG A 21 19.84 -8.06 -1.99
C ARG A 21 20.78 -7.17 -1.18
N GLU A 22 21.32 -6.12 -1.79
CA GLU A 22 22.23 -5.21 -1.09
C GLU A 22 21.48 -4.42 -0.02
N GLY A 23 20.29 -3.91 -0.34
CA GLY A 23 19.42 -3.24 0.64
C GLY A 23 19.02 -4.10 1.84
N LEU A 24 18.97 -5.44 1.71
CA LEU A 24 18.80 -6.35 2.85
C LEU A 24 20.06 -6.41 3.72
N PHE A 25 21.24 -6.53 3.12
CA PHE A 25 22.51 -6.54 3.87
C PHE A 25 22.70 -5.25 4.64
N GLU A 26 22.55 -4.09 3.98
CA GLU A 26 22.68 -2.78 4.61
C GLU A 26 21.72 -2.62 5.79
N SER A 27 20.47 -3.07 5.62
CA SER A 27 19.47 -2.98 6.69
C SER A 27 19.80 -3.87 7.88
N ILE A 28 20.33 -5.07 7.64
CA ILE A 28 20.74 -5.99 8.70
C ILE A 28 21.95 -5.43 9.44
N GLU A 29 22.96 -4.94 8.69
CA GLU A 29 24.16 -4.30 9.23
C GLU A 29 23.80 -3.13 10.15
N GLN A 30 22.94 -2.21 9.69
CA GLN A 30 22.47 -1.07 10.47
C GLN A 30 21.67 -1.47 11.72
N ALA A 31 20.78 -2.46 11.61
CA ALA A 31 19.96 -2.89 12.74
C ALA A 31 20.79 -3.56 13.83
N VAL A 32 21.77 -4.37 13.42
CA VAL A 32 22.71 -5.01 14.35
C VAL A 32 23.62 -3.97 15.00
N ALA A 33 24.16 -3.03 14.22
CA ALA A 33 24.96 -1.92 14.72
C ALA A 33 24.19 -1.14 15.79
N ALA A 34 22.95 -0.75 15.52
CA ALA A 34 22.12 -0.02 16.47
C ALA A 34 21.80 -0.82 17.74
N ALA A 35 21.57 -2.13 17.63
CA ALA A 35 21.26 -2.99 18.77
C ALA A 35 22.47 -3.17 19.70
N LEU A 36 23.65 -3.39 19.13
CA LEU A 36 24.89 -3.57 19.88
C LEU A 36 25.42 -2.24 20.43
N ALA A 37 25.35 -1.15 19.64
CA ALA A 37 25.66 0.21 20.07
C ALA A 37 24.95 0.56 21.37
N LYS A 38 23.65 0.27 21.45
CA LYS A 38 22.84 0.50 22.65
C LYS A 38 23.25 -0.35 23.84
N LYS A 39 23.68 -1.59 23.62
CA LYS A 39 24.12 -2.50 24.70
C LYS A 39 25.46 -2.09 25.28
N TYR A 40 26.43 -1.79 24.42
CA TYR A 40 27.79 -1.47 24.82
C TYR A 40 28.00 0.02 25.12
N GLY A 41 27.02 0.88 24.80
CA GLY A 41 27.13 2.33 24.96
C GLY A 41 28.12 2.97 23.99
N ILE A 42 28.28 2.38 22.81
CA ILE A 42 29.21 2.82 21.75
C ILE A 42 28.39 3.49 20.65
N GLU A 43 28.68 4.74 20.31
CA GLU A 43 27.89 5.50 19.34
C GLU A 43 28.31 5.28 17.88
N ASP A 44 29.56 4.88 17.63
CA ASP A 44 30.17 4.73 16.30
C ASP A 44 30.43 3.26 15.92
N LEU A 45 29.60 2.34 16.40
CA LEU A 45 29.73 0.92 16.08
C LEU A 45 29.38 0.67 14.61
N GLU A 46 30.33 0.15 13.85
CA GLU A 46 30.15 -0.28 12.46
C GLU A 46 30.12 -1.80 12.35
N VAL A 47 29.18 -2.30 11.56
CA VAL A 47 28.97 -3.72 11.33
C VAL A 47 28.93 -3.96 9.83
N ARG A 48 29.69 -4.94 9.35
CA ARG A 48 29.66 -5.38 7.95
C ARG A 48 29.53 -6.89 7.84
N ILE A 49 28.81 -7.34 6.82
CA ILE A 49 28.66 -8.74 6.47
C ILE A 49 29.34 -8.96 5.12
N ASP A 50 30.29 -9.87 5.06
CA ASP A 50 30.90 -10.25 3.79
C ASP A 50 29.87 -10.96 2.90
N ARG A 51 29.64 -10.43 1.69
CA ARG A 51 28.57 -10.89 0.78
C ARG A 51 28.83 -12.27 0.16
N SER A 52 30.07 -12.75 0.25
CA SER A 52 30.50 -14.05 -0.29
C SER A 52 30.59 -15.13 0.78
N SER A 53 31.03 -14.75 1.99
CA SER A 53 31.32 -15.70 3.07
C SER A 53 30.34 -15.63 4.24
N GLY A 54 29.52 -14.57 4.34
CA GLY A 54 28.55 -14.37 5.42
C GLY A 54 29.22 -14.09 6.78
N LYS A 55 30.51 -13.75 6.77
CA LYS A 55 31.27 -13.42 7.98
C LYS A 55 30.95 -12.00 8.42
N TRP A 56 30.73 -11.85 9.71
CA TRP A 56 30.51 -10.57 10.35
C TRP A 56 31.85 -9.91 10.68
N GLN A 57 31.95 -8.62 10.42
CA GLN A 57 33.09 -7.77 10.73
C GLN A 57 32.59 -6.59 11.56
N PHE A 58 33.34 -6.28 12.61
CA PHE A 58 33.05 -5.20 13.55
C PHE A 58 34.29 -4.34 13.68
N ASN A 59 34.13 -3.03 13.84
CA ASN A 59 35.25 -2.12 14.15
C ASN A 59 35.74 -2.22 15.60
N TYR A 60 34.97 -2.87 16.48
CA TYR A 60 35.32 -3.16 17.87
C TYR A 60 35.40 -4.68 18.12
N GLU A 61 36.14 -5.08 19.16
CA GLU A 61 36.25 -6.47 19.57
C GLU A 61 34.95 -6.93 20.27
N ILE A 62 34.07 -7.56 19.49
CA ILE A 62 32.78 -8.07 19.96
C ILE A 62 32.76 -9.59 19.79
N SER A 63 32.41 -10.31 20.85
CA SER A 63 32.21 -11.76 20.81
C SER A 63 30.88 -12.12 20.15
N LEU A 64 30.94 -12.74 18.98
CA LEU A 64 29.74 -13.25 18.28
C LEU A 64 28.98 -14.31 19.09
N GLU A 65 29.68 -15.08 19.93
CA GLU A 65 29.07 -16.16 20.72
C GLU A 65 28.21 -15.61 21.85
N GLU A 66 28.68 -14.55 22.52
CA GLU A 66 27.95 -13.89 23.60
C GLU A 66 26.77 -13.06 23.08
N GLU A 67 26.92 -12.47 21.90
CA GLU A 67 25.92 -11.59 21.29
C GLU A 67 24.95 -12.27 20.33
N GLY A 68 25.09 -13.57 20.10
CA GLY A 68 24.32 -14.33 19.11
C GLY A 68 22.80 -14.14 19.22
N ARG A 69 22.26 -14.02 20.44
CA ARG A 69 20.82 -13.77 20.67
C ARG A 69 20.38 -12.39 20.17
N ILE A 70 21.17 -11.36 20.45
CA ILE A 70 20.85 -9.97 20.08
C ILE A 70 20.99 -9.81 18.56
N LEU A 71 22.04 -10.39 17.99
CA LEU A 71 22.24 -10.48 16.54
C LEU A 71 21.03 -11.12 15.86
N ALA A 72 20.64 -12.32 16.28
CA ALA A 72 19.52 -13.03 15.68
C ALA A 72 18.21 -12.24 15.76
N GLN A 73 17.96 -11.57 16.88
CA GLN A 73 16.76 -10.75 17.06
C GLN A 73 16.78 -9.50 16.16
N ALA A 74 17.91 -8.79 16.09
CA ALA A 74 18.08 -7.60 15.26
C ALA A 74 17.97 -7.94 13.76
N VAL A 75 18.63 -9.02 13.33
CA VAL A 75 18.52 -9.57 11.96
C VAL A 75 17.06 -9.85 11.63
N LYS A 76 16.37 -10.63 12.47
CA LYS A 76 14.95 -10.95 12.25
C LYS A 76 14.08 -9.70 12.15
N GLN A 77 14.30 -8.70 13.00
CA GLN A 77 13.54 -7.46 12.97
C GLN A 77 13.79 -6.66 11.68
N SER A 78 15.07 -6.49 11.29
CA SER A 78 15.43 -5.77 10.06
C SER A 78 14.84 -6.40 8.80
N ILE A 79 14.92 -7.72 8.69
CA ILE A 79 14.31 -8.48 7.58
C ILE A 79 12.81 -8.23 7.53
N ASN A 80 12.10 -8.33 8.65
CA ASN A 80 10.65 -8.08 8.66
C ASN A 80 10.28 -6.65 8.28
N VAL A 81 11.10 -5.67 8.65
CA VAL A 81 10.91 -4.27 8.23
C VAL A 81 11.09 -4.16 6.72
N LYS A 82 12.20 -4.69 6.17
CA LYS A 82 12.46 -4.64 4.72
C LYS A 82 11.42 -5.38 3.89
N VAL A 83 10.95 -6.54 4.34
CA VAL A 83 9.85 -7.27 3.71
C VAL A 83 8.60 -6.41 3.64
N ARG A 84 8.24 -5.71 4.73
CA ARG A 84 7.09 -4.81 4.74
C ARG A 84 7.29 -3.57 3.87
N GLU A 85 8.52 -3.04 3.78
CA GLU A 85 8.82 -1.92 2.88
C GLU A 85 8.67 -2.32 1.41
N ALA A 86 9.18 -3.49 1.02
CA ALA A 86 9.03 -4.01 -0.33
C ALA A 86 7.54 -4.30 -0.67
N GLU A 87 6.80 -4.89 0.26
CA GLU A 87 5.35 -5.08 0.10
C GLU A 87 4.63 -3.73 -0.04
N ARG A 88 4.99 -2.72 0.78
CA ARG A 88 4.45 -1.35 0.67
C ARG A 88 4.73 -0.75 -0.70
N ASP A 89 5.96 -0.89 -1.22
CA ASP A 89 6.34 -0.25 -2.48
C ASP A 89 5.58 -0.86 -3.67
N ARG A 90 5.46 -2.19 -3.71
CA ARG A 90 4.61 -2.88 -4.69
C ARG A 90 3.14 -2.47 -4.61
N LEU A 91 2.57 -2.45 -3.41
CA LEU A 91 1.17 -2.06 -3.20
C LEU A 91 0.94 -0.59 -3.58
N TYR A 92 1.91 0.27 -3.32
CA TYR A 92 1.83 1.67 -3.73
C TYR A 92 1.75 1.78 -5.25
N GLU A 93 2.64 1.11 -5.98
CA GLU A 93 2.65 1.11 -7.45
C GLU A 93 1.33 0.57 -8.02
N GLU A 94 0.77 -0.49 -7.41
CA GLU A 94 -0.52 -1.05 -7.82
C GLU A 94 -1.67 -0.05 -7.65
N PHE A 95 -1.74 0.64 -6.51
CA PHE A 95 -2.84 1.56 -6.21
C PHE A 95 -2.65 2.94 -6.82
N GLU A 96 -1.43 3.37 -7.09
CA GLU A 96 -1.12 4.63 -7.79
C GLU A 96 -1.75 4.62 -9.19
N GLN A 97 -1.72 3.47 -9.89
CA GLN A 97 -2.37 3.30 -11.19
C GLN A 97 -3.90 3.33 -11.11
N LYS A 98 -4.47 3.10 -9.92
CA LYS A 98 -5.92 3.09 -9.68
C LYS A 98 -6.46 4.44 -9.21
N ILE A 99 -5.63 5.48 -9.11
CA ILE A 99 -6.09 6.82 -8.72
C ILE A 99 -7.14 7.31 -9.74
N GLY A 100 -8.31 7.69 -9.24
CA GLY A 100 -9.46 8.08 -10.05
C GLY A 100 -10.39 6.92 -10.44
N ASP A 101 -10.04 5.67 -10.13
CA ASP A 101 -10.86 4.49 -10.41
C ASP A 101 -11.64 4.03 -9.17
N ILE A 102 -12.65 3.19 -9.40
CA ILE A 102 -13.47 2.62 -8.34
C ILE A 102 -12.84 1.35 -7.80
N VAL A 103 -12.73 1.30 -6.48
CA VAL A 103 -12.39 0.10 -5.74
C VAL A 103 -13.59 -0.38 -4.92
N ASN A 104 -13.69 -1.69 -4.80
CA ASN A 104 -14.64 -2.36 -3.94
C ASN A 104 -13.99 -2.62 -2.58
N GLY A 105 -14.74 -2.46 -1.50
CA GLY A 105 -14.27 -2.83 -0.17
C GLY A 105 -15.40 -3.08 0.79
N THR A 106 -15.04 -3.42 2.03
CA THR A 106 -15.97 -3.65 3.12
C THR A 106 -15.62 -2.76 4.30
N VAL A 107 -16.60 -2.05 4.85
CA VAL A 107 -16.41 -1.22 6.03
C VAL A 107 -15.98 -2.11 7.21
N GLN A 108 -14.80 -1.88 7.75
CA GLN A 108 -14.21 -2.71 8.78
C GLN A 108 -14.38 -2.11 10.17
N ARG A 109 -14.11 -0.80 10.31
CA ARG A 109 -14.21 -0.08 11.58
C ARG A 109 -14.29 1.44 11.35
N PHE A 110 -14.49 2.18 12.44
CA PHE A 110 -14.48 3.64 12.47
C PHE A 110 -13.34 4.13 13.36
N GLU A 111 -12.61 5.14 12.89
CA GLU A 111 -11.58 5.86 13.64
C GLU A 111 -12.02 7.33 13.75
N GLY A 112 -12.75 7.65 14.82
CA GLY A 112 -13.47 8.93 14.93
C GLY A 112 -14.52 9.06 13.82
N ASP A 113 -14.45 10.15 13.04
CA ASP A 113 -15.36 10.38 11.90
C ASP A 113 -14.93 9.67 10.60
N THR A 114 -13.75 9.05 10.61
CA THR A 114 -13.15 8.39 9.45
C THR A 114 -13.59 6.93 9.38
N VAL A 115 -13.95 6.47 8.18
CA VAL A 115 -14.33 5.08 7.94
C VAL A 115 -13.13 4.32 7.41
N ILE A 116 -12.79 3.19 8.04
CA ILE A 116 -11.74 2.30 7.56
C ILE A 116 -12.39 1.18 6.76
N VAL A 117 -11.94 1.02 5.52
CA VAL A 117 -12.49 0.09 4.54
C VAL A 117 -11.43 -0.95 4.22
N ASN A 118 -11.75 -2.23 4.35
CA ASN A 118 -10.89 -3.31 3.89
C ASN A 118 -11.02 -3.43 2.36
N LEU A 119 -9.91 -3.28 1.65
CA LEU A 119 -9.83 -3.35 0.17
C LEU A 119 -9.38 -4.74 -0.33
N GLY A 120 -9.20 -5.71 0.57
CA GLY A 120 -8.59 -7.01 0.26
C GLY A 120 -7.07 -6.99 0.38
N ASN A 121 -6.43 -8.15 0.29
CA ASN A 121 -4.95 -8.32 0.34
C ASN A 121 -4.26 -7.62 1.53
N ASN A 122 -4.91 -7.58 2.71
CA ASN A 122 -4.46 -6.85 3.91
C ASN A 122 -4.28 -5.33 3.72
N MET A 123 -4.91 -4.74 2.70
CA MET A 123 -4.90 -3.31 2.42
C MET A 123 -6.10 -2.61 3.08
N GLU A 124 -5.82 -1.50 3.77
CA GLU A 124 -6.85 -0.66 4.36
C GLU A 124 -6.96 0.65 3.57
N GLY A 125 -8.17 0.94 3.11
CA GLY A 125 -8.58 2.24 2.59
C GLY A 125 -9.19 3.10 3.69
N ILE A 126 -9.03 4.41 3.54
CA ILE A 126 -9.45 5.41 4.50
C ILE A 126 -10.42 6.34 3.80
N LEU A 127 -11.67 6.39 4.25
CA LEU A 127 -12.67 7.33 3.77
C LEU A 127 -12.84 8.44 4.83
N PRO A 128 -12.13 9.57 4.69
CA PRO A 128 -12.18 10.67 5.65
C PRO A 128 -13.50 11.42 5.57
N ARG A 129 -13.84 12.14 6.65
CA ARG A 129 -15.10 12.91 6.75
C ARG A 129 -15.36 13.84 5.57
N ALA A 130 -14.33 14.50 5.06
CA ALA A 130 -14.44 15.44 3.94
C ALA A 130 -14.89 14.75 2.64
N GLU A 131 -14.57 13.47 2.48
CA GLU A 131 -14.82 12.70 1.27
C GLU A 131 -16.05 11.78 1.37
N LYS A 132 -16.72 11.76 2.53
CA LYS A 132 -18.01 11.10 2.73
C LYS A 132 -19.13 11.92 2.10
N VAL A 133 -20.15 11.22 1.62
CA VAL A 133 -21.38 11.86 1.17
C VAL A 133 -22.25 12.16 2.39
N ARG A 134 -22.78 13.39 2.47
CA ARG A 134 -23.72 13.75 3.52
C ARG A 134 -25.00 12.93 3.34
N GLY A 135 -25.47 12.29 4.42
CA GLY A 135 -26.66 11.45 4.41
C GLY A 135 -26.41 9.96 4.13
N GLU A 136 -25.21 9.57 3.68
CA GLU A 136 -24.85 8.14 3.63
C GLU A 136 -24.59 7.63 5.05
N VAL A 137 -25.25 6.52 5.39
CA VAL A 137 -25.02 5.76 6.62
C VAL A 137 -24.11 4.59 6.27
N TYR A 138 -23.07 4.40 7.07
CA TYR A 138 -22.14 3.28 6.93
C TYR A 138 -22.21 2.44 8.20
N ASN A 139 -22.25 1.12 8.07
CA ASN A 139 -22.16 0.17 9.16
C ASN A 139 -20.99 -0.77 8.94
N ILE A 140 -20.47 -1.34 10.03
CA ILE A 140 -19.43 -2.37 9.95
C ILE A 140 -19.99 -3.59 9.19
N GLY A 141 -19.25 -4.08 8.21
CA GLY A 141 -19.65 -5.16 7.33
C GLY A 141 -20.31 -4.72 6.02
N ASP A 142 -20.66 -3.44 5.88
CA ASP A 142 -21.27 -2.94 4.64
C ASP A 142 -20.25 -2.99 3.49
N ARG A 143 -20.72 -3.44 2.31
CA ARG A 143 -19.96 -3.34 1.08
C ARG A 143 -20.06 -1.93 0.53
N ILE A 144 -18.91 -1.36 0.17
CA ILE A 144 -18.81 0.01 -0.34
C ILE A 144 -18.01 0.03 -1.62
N ARG A 145 -18.52 0.79 -2.61
CA ARG A 145 -17.78 1.19 -3.82
C ARG A 145 -17.31 2.61 -3.63
N ALA A 146 -16.01 2.86 -3.65
CA ALA A 146 -15.44 4.19 -3.48
C ALA A 146 -14.34 4.43 -4.52
N MET A 147 -14.14 5.69 -4.89
CA MET A 147 -13.07 6.07 -5.80
C MET A 147 -11.76 6.20 -5.03
N VAL A 148 -10.63 5.77 -5.59
CA VAL A 148 -9.32 6.09 -5.03
C VAL A 148 -9.01 7.55 -5.31
N LEU A 149 -8.92 8.36 -4.28
CA LEU A 149 -8.60 9.79 -4.40
C LEU A 149 -7.10 10.03 -4.43
N GLU A 150 -6.37 9.37 -3.53
CA GLU A 150 -4.93 9.58 -3.36
C GLU A 150 -4.30 8.35 -2.68
N VAL A 151 -3.02 8.10 -2.94
CA VAL A 151 -2.26 7.01 -2.31
C VAL A 151 -0.99 7.59 -1.69
N LYS A 152 -0.70 7.25 -0.43
CA LYS A 152 0.48 7.74 0.31
C LYS A 152 1.27 6.60 0.93
N LYS A 153 2.60 6.68 0.87
CA LYS A 153 3.51 5.85 1.68
C LYS A 153 3.63 6.48 3.08
N VAL A 154 3.33 5.72 4.13
CA VAL A 154 3.45 6.17 5.53
C VAL A 154 4.17 5.11 6.35
N GLY A 155 5.44 5.34 6.67
CA GLY A 155 6.27 4.33 7.31
C GLY A 155 6.32 3.06 6.45
N THR A 156 6.04 1.90 7.03
CA THR A 156 6.02 0.59 6.34
C THR A 156 4.66 0.20 5.76
N ARG A 157 3.71 1.14 5.68
CA ARG A 157 2.36 0.88 5.15
C ARG A 157 1.99 1.88 4.06
N VAL A 158 1.06 1.48 3.21
CA VAL A 158 0.40 2.37 2.24
C VAL A 158 -0.93 2.81 2.82
N LYS A 159 -1.26 4.08 2.68
CA LYS A 159 -2.58 4.63 2.98
C LYS A 159 -3.27 4.96 1.67
N VAL A 160 -4.40 4.31 1.40
CA VAL A 160 -5.27 4.64 0.26
C VAL A 160 -6.38 5.54 0.76
N ILE A 161 -6.43 6.77 0.28
CA ILE A 161 -7.51 7.71 0.59
C ILE A 161 -8.61 7.47 -0.43
N LEU A 162 -9.82 7.20 0.06
CA LEU A 162 -11.00 6.91 -0.73
C LEU A 162 -11.93 8.12 -0.74
N SER A 163 -12.75 8.21 -1.77
CA SER A 163 -13.81 9.20 -1.88
C SER A 163 -15.13 8.62 -2.36
N ARG A 164 -16.20 9.01 -1.65
CA ARG A 164 -17.59 8.86 -2.09
C ARG A 164 -18.16 10.18 -2.63
N GLY A 165 -17.55 11.31 -2.26
CA GLY A 165 -17.97 12.66 -2.64
C GLY A 165 -17.44 13.16 -3.99
N HIS A 166 -16.35 12.59 -4.51
CA HIS A 166 -15.69 13.12 -5.72
C HIS A 166 -16.59 13.10 -6.97
N ARG A 167 -16.52 14.12 -7.83
CA ARG A 167 -17.40 14.26 -9.00
C ARG A 167 -17.30 13.08 -9.96
N ASP A 168 -16.09 12.57 -10.17
CA ASP A 168 -15.84 11.47 -11.12
C ASP A 168 -16.26 10.09 -10.60
N LEU A 169 -16.64 9.94 -9.33
CA LEU A 169 -17.20 8.67 -8.86
C LEU A 169 -18.41 8.26 -9.70
N VAL A 170 -19.30 9.20 -10.04
CA VAL A 170 -20.47 8.90 -10.87
C VAL A 170 -20.04 8.53 -12.28
N ARG A 171 -19.05 9.24 -12.85
CA ARG A 171 -18.47 8.90 -14.15
C ARG A 171 -18.06 7.43 -14.20
N ARG A 172 -17.24 7.01 -13.24
CA ARG A 172 -16.72 5.65 -13.14
C ARG A 172 -17.80 4.62 -12.87
N LEU A 173 -18.85 4.97 -12.11
CA LEU A 173 -19.98 4.07 -11.89
C LEU A 173 -20.74 3.81 -13.20
N PHE A 174 -20.97 4.84 -14.01
CA PHE A 174 -21.61 4.71 -15.32
C PHE A 174 -20.76 3.90 -16.30
N GLU A 175 -19.45 4.12 -16.34
CA GLU A 175 -18.52 3.32 -17.14
C GLU A 175 -18.56 1.81 -16.79
N LEU A 176 -18.86 1.46 -15.54
CA LEU A 176 -18.99 0.07 -15.12
C LEU A 176 -20.37 -0.54 -15.40
N GLU A 177 -21.42 0.27 -15.39
CA GLU A 177 -22.81 -0.20 -15.50
C GLU A 177 -23.31 -0.20 -16.96
N VAL A 178 -22.80 0.72 -17.79
CA VAL A 178 -23.26 0.95 -19.17
C VAL A 178 -22.17 0.53 -20.16
N PRO A 179 -22.30 -0.63 -20.84
CA PRO A 179 -21.30 -1.13 -21.80
C PRO A 179 -20.98 -0.15 -22.92
N GLU A 180 -21.98 0.59 -23.40
CA GLU A 180 -21.82 1.56 -24.49
C GLU A 180 -20.90 2.72 -24.11
N ILE A 181 -20.81 3.07 -22.82
CA ILE A 181 -19.85 4.05 -22.32
C ILE A 181 -18.45 3.42 -22.23
N ALA A 182 -18.35 2.16 -21.79
CA ALA A 182 -17.07 1.44 -21.72
C ALA A 182 -16.44 1.23 -23.11
N ASP A 183 -17.27 0.92 -24.12
CA ASP A 183 -16.87 0.75 -25.53
C ASP A 183 -16.66 2.08 -26.26
N ALA A 184 -16.80 3.21 -25.56
CA ALA A 184 -16.69 4.57 -26.09
C ALA A 184 -17.67 4.92 -27.23
N VAL A 185 -18.79 4.19 -27.34
CA VAL A 185 -19.91 4.54 -28.23
C VAL A 185 -20.66 5.75 -27.70
N ILE A 186 -20.84 5.82 -26.36
CA ILE A 186 -21.41 6.95 -25.65
C ILE A 186 -20.31 7.66 -24.85
N ALA A 187 -20.17 8.98 -25.05
CA ALA A 187 -19.22 9.81 -24.34
C ALA A 187 -19.91 10.68 -23.28
N ILE A 188 -19.42 10.64 -22.04
CA ILE A 188 -19.85 11.58 -20.98
C ILE A 188 -19.14 12.93 -21.16
N ARG A 189 -19.86 13.91 -21.72
CA ARG A 189 -19.35 15.26 -22.01
C ARG A 189 -19.20 16.12 -20.74
N ARG A 190 -20.17 16.06 -19.84
CA ARG A 190 -20.16 16.87 -18.61
C ARG A 190 -20.90 16.18 -17.48
N ILE A 191 -20.39 16.38 -16.26
CA ILE A 191 -21.02 15.92 -15.02
C ILE A 191 -21.09 17.11 -14.06
N GLU A 192 -22.27 17.35 -13.52
CA GLU A 192 -22.49 18.27 -12.41
C GLU A 192 -23.06 17.48 -11.24
N ARG A 193 -22.32 17.41 -10.12
CA ARG A 193 -22.66 16.52 -8.99
C ARG A 193 -22.71 17.30 -7.69
N GLU A 194 -23.84 17.17 -7.02
CA GLU A 194 -24.05 17.51 -5.61
C GLU A 194 -24.14 16.19 -4.82
N PRO A 195 -23.04 15.74 -4.18
CA PRO A 195 -22.98 14.40 -3.59
C PRO A 195 -24.04 14.23 -2.51
N GLY A 196 -24.86 13.18 -2.64
CA GLY A 196 -25.97 12.86 -1.73
C GLY A 196 -27.30 13.53 -2.08
N TYR A 197 -27.34 14.36 -3.13
CA TYR A 197 -28.53 15.11 -3.52
C TYR A 197 -28.90 14.88 -4.99
N ARG A 198 -28.07 15.34 -5.94
CA ARG A 198 -28.37 15.24 -7.38
C ARG A 198 -27.10 15.14 -8.21
N SER A 199 -27.15 14.35 -9.27
CA SER A 199 -26.15 14.37 -10.34
C SER A 199 -26.85 14.62 -11.67
N LYS A 200 -26.30 15.53 -12.49
CA LYS A 200 -26.70 15.76 -13.87
C LYS A 200 -25.58 15.31 -14.80
N LEU A 201 -25.93 14.51 -15.80
CA LEU A 201 -25.03 13.99 -16.81
C LEU A 201 -25.41 14.55 -18.18
N ALA A 202 -24.43 14.97 -18.96
CA ALA A 202 -24.59 15.24 -20.38
C ALA A 202 -23.81 14.18 -21.15
N VAL A 203 -24.53 13.39 -21.95
CA VAL A 203 -24.01 12.28 -22.76
C VAL A 203 -24.27 12.56 -24.23
N ASP A 204 -23.44 11.97 -25.08
CA ASP A 204 -23.49 12.13 -26.53
C ASP A 204 -23.04 10.80 -27.16
N SER A 205 -23.70 10.34 -28.22
CA SER A 205 -23.37 9.10 -28.91
C SER A 205 -22.60 9.40 -30.20
N THR A 206 -21.58 8.59 -30.50
CA THR A 206 -20.94 8.62 -31.82
C THR A 206 -21.73 7.85 -32.87
N ASP A 207 -22.62 6.94 -32.45
CA ASP A 207 -23.52 6.20 -33.34
C ASP A 207 -24.94 6.79 -33.25
N GLU A 208 -25.44 7.32 -34.36
CA GLU A 208 -26.79 7.90 -34.47
C GLU A 208 -27.90 6.87 -34.20
N LYS A 209 -27.62 5.56 -34.30
CA LYS A 209 -28.57 4.50 -34.01
C LYS A 209 -28.72 4.19 -32.52
N VAL A 210 -27.82 4.71 -31.69
CA VAL A 210 -27.79 4.44 -30.25
C VAL A 210 -28.38 5.63 -29.50
N ASP A 211 -29.49 5.39 -28.78
CA ASP A 211 -30.07 6.38 -27.88
C ASP A 211 -29.25 6.45 -26.59
N CYS A 212 -28.43 7.49 -26.48
CA CYS A 212 -27.54 7.67 -25.34
C CYS A 212 -28.27 7.91 -24.01
N VAL A 213 -29.47 8.49 -24.02
CA VAL A 213 -30.24 8.73 -22.79
C VAL A 213 -30.98 7.46 -22.40
N GLY A 214 -31.48 6.68 -23.36
CA GLY A 214 -32.13 5.40 -23.11
C GLY A 214 -31.19 4.31 -22.59
N ALA A 215 -29.91 4.36 -22.97
CA ALA A 215 -28.89 3.40 -22.53
C ALA A 215 -28.31 3.69 -21.12
N CYS A 216 -28.50 4.91 -20.59
CA CYS A 216 -27.95 5.39 -19.32
C CYS A 216 -29.00 5.43 -18.20
#